data_AF-A0A2G8KY38-F1
#
_entry.id   AF-A0A2G8KY38-F1
#
_cell.length_a   1.000
_cell.length_b   1.000
_cell.length_c   1.000
_cell.angle_alpha   90.00
_cell.angle_beta   90.00
_cell.angle_gamma   90.00
#
_symmetry.space_group_name_H-M   'P 1'
#
loop_
_entity.id
_entity.type
_entity.pdbx_description
1 polymer ?
#
loop_
_entity_poly.entity_id
_entity_poly.type
_entity_poly.pdbx_seq_one_letter_code
_entity_poly.pdbx_strand_id
1 'polypeptide(L)'
;MVAYLAASPDTNFVTGMVINGGPIRDPKSKWYMPKDLYPGSRYPPFCSGTGYALSGDVPPKIYQTSLSTPYLYLEDVFVAICIDKLKIVPKNHREFHNWRTTYTFCHYKRILTAHMVTPTEMLRYWNDQNNNKHTC
;
A
#
# COMPACT_ATOMS: atom_id res chain seq x y z
N MET A 1 -9.67 -5.04 9.22
CA MET A 1 -9.10 -5.64 7.99
C MET A 1 -9.84 -6.90 7.55
N VAL A 2 -9.89 -7.95 8.37
CA VAL A 2 -10.44 -9.27 7.99
C VAL A 2 -11.86 -9.19 7.41
N ALA A 3 -12.80 -8.53 8.10
CA ALA A 3 -14.17 -8.39 7.61
C ALA A 3 -14.28 -7.64 6.27
N TYR A 4 -13.42 -6.64 6.06
CA TYR A 4 -13.37 -5.90 4.79
C TYR A 4 -12.86 -6.78 3.64
N LEU A 5 -11.79 -7.54 3.87
CA LEU A 5 -11.23 -8.43 2.85
C LEU A 5 -12.15 -9.62 2.55
N ALA A 6 -12.86 -10.15 3.56
CA ALA A 6 -13.85 -11.21 3.38
C ALA A 6 -15.05 -10.78 2.51
N ALA A 7 -15.37 -9.48 2.49
CA ALA A 7 -16.41 -8.91 1.64
C ALA A 7 -15.89 -8.38 0.29
N SER A 8 -14.59 -8.53 0.01
CA SER A 8 -13.96 -8.06 -1.22
C SER A 8 -13.87 -9.19 -2.26
N PRO A 9 -13.72 -8.87 -3.56
CA PRO A 9 -13.48 -9.88 -4.58
C PRO A 9 -12.25 -10.74 -4.27
N ASP A 10 -12.35 -12.02 -4.59
CA ASP A 10 -11.32 -13.04 -4.38
C ASP A 10 -10.37 -13.20 -5.58
N THR A 11 -10.61 -12.45 -6.65
CA THR A 11 -9.84 -12.48 -7.90
C THR A 11 -9.57 -11.06 -8.41
N ASN A 12 -8.39 -10.85 -8.99
CA ASN A 12 -7.97 -9.55 -9.56
C ASN A 12 -8.22 -8.34 -8.64
N PHE A 13 -8.08 -8.53 -7.34
CA PHE A 13 -8.38 -7.49 -6.35
C PHE A 13 -7.10 -6.92 -5.76
N VAL A 14 -7.02 -5.60 -5.74
CA VAL A 14 -5.94 -4.84 -5.10
C VAL A 14 -6.56 -3.68 -4.35
N THR A 15 -6.14 -3.46 -3.10
CA THR A 15 -6.62 -2.32 -2.31
C THR A 15 -5.56 -1.77 -1.37
N GLY A 16 -5.63 -0.47 -1.12
CA GLY A 16 -4.71 0.26 -0.26
C GLY A 16 -5.01 1.75 -0.33
N MET A 17 -4.07 2.58 0.13
CA MET A 17 -4.13 4.02 -0.13
C MET A 17 -3.57 4.30 -1.53
N VAL A 18 -4.44 4.61 -2.49
CA VAL A 18 -4.05 4.84 -3.88
C VAL A 18 -3.52 6.25 -4.07
N ILE A 19 -2.33 6.35 -4.65
CA ILE A 19 -1.63 7.59 -4.96
C ILE A 19 -1.65 7.80 -6.48
N ASN A 20 -2.05 8.99 -6.90
CA ASN A 20 -1.97 9.44 -8.27
C ASN A 20 -0.80 10.42 -8.40
N GLY A 21 0.39 9.86 -8.63
CA GLY A 21 1.65 10.60 -8.60
C GLY A 21 2.51 10.39 -9.83
N GLY A 22 3.72 10.94 -9.77
CA GLY A 22 4.73 10.79 -10.79
C GLY A 22 6.13 10.81 -10.19
N PRO A 23 7.15 10.53 -11.02
CA PRO A 23 8.53 10.47 -10.58
C PRO A 23 9.04 11.79 -9.99
N ILE A 24 9.63 11.73 -8.80
CA ILE A 24 10.38 12.85 -8.22
C ILE A 24 11.73 12.93 -8.93
N ARG A 25 12.06 14.09 -9.47
CA ARG A 25 13.28 14.31 -10.28
C ARG A 25 14.43 14.98 -9.52
N ASP A 26 14.26 15.23 -8.22
CA ASP A 26 15.32 15.72 -7.34
C ASP A 26 16.21 14.55 -6.86
N PRO A 27 17.50 14.50 -7.22
CA PRO A 27 18.44 13.44 -6.79
C PRO A 27 18.63 13.32 -5.27
N LYS A 28 18.26 14.35 -4.50
CA LYS A 28 18.36 14.32 -3.03
C LYS A 28 17.16 13.63 -2.37
N SER A 29 16.08 13.39 -3.12
CA SER A 29 14.90 12.70 -2.62
C SER A 29 15.18 11.20 -2.50
N LYS A 30 14.75 10.57 -1.40
CA LYS A 30 14.75 9.11 -1.27
C LYS A 30 13.90 8.41 -2.34
N TRP A 31 12.96 9.15 -2.95
CA TRP A 31 12.08 8.67 -4.01
C TRP A 31 12.50 9.18 -5.40
N TYR A 32 13.78 9.54 -5.57
CA TYR A 32 14.33 10.04 -6.83
C TYR A 32 14.30 9.03 -7.98
N MET A 33 13.49 9.29 -9.00
CA MET A 33 13.44 8.47 -10.20
C MET A 33 14.14 9.20 -11.37
N PRO A 34 15.27 8.69 -11.90
CA PRO A 34 15.91 9.25 -13.09
C PRO A 34 15.02 9.19 -14.33
N LYS A 35 15.19 10.14 -15.26
CA LYS A 35 14.47 10.13 -16.56
C LYS A 35 14.86 8.93 -17.42
N ASP A 36 16.14 8.54 -17.39
CA ASP A 36 16.63 7.42 -18.20
C ASP A 36 16.06 6.07 -17.72
N LEU A 37 15.79 5.96 -16.41
CA LEU A 37 15.18 4.78 -15.82
C LEU A 37 13.65 4.74 -16.02
N TYR A 38 12.99 5.90 -15.88
CA TYR A 38 11.56 6.04 -16.16
C TYR A 38 11.30 7.38 -16.87
N PRO A 39 11.10 7.37 -18.21
CA PRO A 39 10.95 8.60 -18.99
C PRO A 39 9.58 9.27 -18.81
N GLY A 40 8.56 8.51 -18.41
CA GLY A 40 7.20 9.01 -18.23
C GLY A 40 7.10 10.10 -17.15
N SER A 41 6.12 10.99 -17.28
CA SER A 41 5.86 12.06 -16.31
C SER A 41 4.89 11.65 -15.19
N ARG A 42 4.21 10.52 -15.34
CA ARG A 42 3.25 9.95 -14.37
C ARG A 42 3.49 8.45 -14.24
N TYR A 43 3.28 7.93 -13.04
CA TYR A 43 3.16 6.49 -12.83
C TYR A 43 1.71 6.04 -13.06
N PRO A 44 1.47 4.74 -13.31
CA PRO A 44 0.15 4.17 -13.07
C PRO A 44 -0.29 4.43 -11.62
N PRO A 45 -1.60 4.48 -11.32
CA PRO A 45 -2.09 4.56 -9.95
C PRO A 45 -1.50 3.42 -9.11
N PHE A 46 -0.92 3.75 -7.96
CA PHE A 46 -0.21 2.79 -7.12
C PHE A 46 -0.69 2.87 -5.67
N CYS A 47 -0.70 1.74 -4.97
CA CYS A 47 -0.96 1.74 -3.53
C CYS A 47 0.32 2.16 -2.79
N SER A 48 0.21 2.99 -1.77
CA SER A 48 1.36 3.36 -0.92
C SER A 48 2.05 2.14 -0.33
N GLY A 49 3.39 2.13 -0.35
CA GLY A 49 4.23 1.11 0.31
C GLY A 49 4.05 0.97 1.83
N THR A 50 3.24 1.81 2.50
CA THR A 50 2.88 1.56 3.92
C THR A 50 2.07 0.27 4.10
N GLY A 51 1.32 -0.14 3.08
CA GLY A 51 0.63 -1.42 3.07
C GLY A 51 -0.53 -1.45 2.08
N TYR A 52 -0.73 -2.62 1.48
CA TYR A 52 -1.81 -2.92 0.56
C TYR A 52 -2.15 -4.42 0.61
N ALA A 53 -3.36 -4.77 0.22
CA ALA A 53 -3.83 -6.15 0.15
C ALA A 53 -4.12 -6.54 -1.30
N LEU A 54 -3.84 -7.80 -1.61
CA LEU A 54 -4.01 -8.41 -2.92
C LEU A 54 -4.84 -9.69 -2.75
N SER A 55 -5.73 -10.00 -3.69
CA SER A 55 -6.31 -11.35 -3.76
C SER A 55 -5.21 -12.37 -4.09
N GLY A 56 -5.39 -13.62 -3.65
CA GLY A 56 -4.34 -14.65 -3.71
C GLY A 56 -3.86 -15.01 -5.12
N ASP A 57 -4.67 -14.74 -6.15
CA ASP A 57 -4.34 -14.95 -7.56
C ASP A 57 -3.43 -13.86 -8.15
N VAL A 58 -3.32 -12.69 -7.51
CA VAL A 58 -2.57 -11.54 -8.03
C VAL A 58 -1.06 -11.70 -7.88
N PRO A 59 -0.48 -12.13 -6.73
CA PRO A 59 0.95 -12.35 -6.60
C PRO A 59 1.61 -13.21 -7.69
N PRO A 60 1.08 -14.40 -8.09
CA PRO A 60 1.68 -15.17 -9.17
C PRO A 60 1.59 -14.47 -10.53
N LYS A 61 0.54 -13.69 -10.79
CA LYS A 61 0.42 -12.87 -12.01
C LYS A 61 1.45 -11.74 -12.03
N ILE A 62 1.66 -11.07 -10.89
CA ILE A 62 2.70 -10.05 -10.72
C ILE A 62 4.07 -10.67 -10.98
N TYR A 63 4.36 -11.84 -10.41
CA TYR A 63 5.62 -12.56 -10.64
C TYR A 63 5.85 -12.84 -12.13
N GLN A 64 4.87 -13.40 -12.84
CA GLN A 64 5.03 -13.66 -14.27
C GLN A 64 5.24 -12.37 -15.08
N THR A 65 4.52 -11.30 -14.71
CA THR A 65 4.65 -9.99 -15.37
C THR A 65 5.99 -9.33 -15.06
N SER A 66 6.54 -9.53 -13.87
CA SER A 66 7.80 -8.91 -13.43
C SER A 66 8.99 -9.43 -14.24
N LEU A 67 8.96 -10.70 -14.68
CA LEU A 67 10.01 -11.31 -15.51
C LEU A 67 10.25 -10.57 -16.84
N SER A 68 9.26 -9.84 -17.35
CA SER A 68 9.35 -9.03 -18.58
C SER A 68 9.21 -7.53 -18.32
N THR A 69 9.26 -7.10 -17.05
CA THR A 69 9.15 -5.70 -16.67
C THR A 69 10.51 -5.17 -16.25
N PRO A 70 11.00 -4.07 -16.85
CA PRO A 70 12.23 -3.44 -16.40
C PRO A 70 12.16 -3.14 -14.91
N TYR A 71 13.19 -3.57 -14.18
CA TYR A 71 13.28 -3.38 -12.74
C TYR A 71 13.28 -1.89 -12.37
N LEU A 72 12.49 -1.55 -11.36
CA LEU A 72 12.54 -0.25 -10.67
C LEU A 72 12.76 -0.49 -9.18
N TYR A 73 13.56 0.37 -8.57
CA TYR A 73 13.94 0.23 -7.17
C TYR A 73 12.85 0.66 -6.17
N LEU A 74 11.82 1.39 -6.64
CA LEU A 74 10.62 1.71 -5.86
C LEU A 74 9.63 0.55 -6.02
N GLU A 75 9.40 -0.22 -4.95
CA GLU A 75 8.67 -1.48 -5.03
C GLU A 75 7.18 -1.26 -5.30
N ASP A 76 6.58 -0.25 -4.68
CA ASP A 76 5.16 0.08 -4.82
C ASP A 76 4.84 0.54 -6.25
N VAL A 77 5.72 1.34 -6.85
CA VAL A 77 5.66 1.72 -8.26
C VAL A 77 5.90 0.53 -9.18
N PHE A 78 6.89 -0.33 -8.90
CA PHE A 78 7.19 -1.52 -9.71
C PHE A 78 6.01 -2.50 -9.73
N VAL A 79 5.42 -2.76 -8.56
CA VAL A 79 4.21 -3.58 -8.41
C VAL A 79 3.04 -2.95 -9.17
N ALA A 80 2.86 -1.64 -9.10
CA ALA A 80 1.80 -0.95 -9.84
C ALA A 80 1.95 -1.04 -11.36
N ILE A 81 3.18 -0.98 -11.89
CA ILE A 81 3.43 -1.21 -13.33
C ILE A 81 3.02 -2.64 -13.72
N CYS A 82 3.33 -3.64 -12.90
CA CYS A 82 2.91 -5.02 -13.16
C CYS A 82 1.38 -5.15 -13.14
N ILE A 83 0.72 -4.55 -12.14
CA ILE A 83 -0.74 -4.52 -11.99
C ILE A 83 -1.42 -3.82 -13.18
N ASP A 84 -0.86 -2.71 -13.67
CA ASP A 84 -1.37 -1.96 -14.82
C ASP A 84 -1.26 -2.75 -16.14
N LYS A 85 -0.14 -3.48 -16.33
CA LYS A 85 0.01 -4.42 -17.46
C LYS A 85 -1.05 -5.52 -17.43
N LEU A 86 -1.42 -5.98 -16.24
CA LEU A 86 -2.49 -6.96 -16.00
C LEU A 86 -3.91 -6.36 -16.10
N LYS A 87 -4.04 -5.04 -16.32
CA LYS A 87 -5.32 -4.31 -16.39
C LYS A 87 -6.17 -4.41 -15.12
N ILE A 88 -5.51 -4.56 -13.97
CA ILE A 88 -6.15 -4.55 -12.66
C ILE A 88 -6.12 -3.13 -12.12
N VAL A 89 -7.27 -2.60 -11.69
CA VAL A 89 -7.37 -1.24 -11.15
C VAL A 89 -7.36 -1.29 -9.61
N PRO A 90 -6.39 -0.66 -8.93
CA PRO A 90 -6.33 -0.68 -7.47
C PRO A 90 -7.48 0.14 -6.87
N LYS A 91 -8.12 -0.43 -5.84
CA LYS A 91 -9.22 0.20 -5.11
C LYS A 91 -8.72 1.00 -3.92
N ASN A 92 -8.89 2.32 -3.98
CA ASN A 92 -8.58 3.21 -2.87
C ASN A 92 -9.42 2.89 -1.63
N HIS A 93 -8.80 2.87 -0.46
CA HIS A 93 -9.48 2.66 0.81
C HIS A 93 -8.93 3.61 1.89
N ARG A 94 -9.80 4.46 2.43
CA ARG A 94 -9.44 5.60 3.31
C ARG A 94 -8.79 5.23 4.63
N GLU A 95 -9.02 3.99 5.10
CA GLU A 95 -8.49 3.50 6.37
C GLU A 95 -7.05 2.96 6.24
N PHE A 96 -6.46 2.98 5.03
CA PHE A 96 -5.02 2.83 4.85
C PHE A 96 -4.38 4.22 4.96
N HIS A 97 -3.52 4.43 5.95
CA HIS A 97 -2.85 5.71 6.16
C HIS A 97 -1.35 5.58 5.86
N ASN A 98 -0.85 6.38 4.94
CA ASN A 98 0.58 6.41 4.57
C ASN A 98 1.45 7.27 5.51
N TRP A 99 0.87 7.82 6.56
CA TRP A 99 1.56 8.66 7.53
C TRP A 99 1.23 8.26 8.97
N ARG A 100 1.89 8.93 9.91
CA ARG A 100 1.61 8.79 11.33
C ARG A 100 0.17 9.18 11.62
N THR A 101 -0.52 8.29 12.33
CA THR A 101 -1.89 8.50 12.78
C THR A 101 -1.88 8.60 14.31
N THR A 102 -2.52 9.62 14.87
CA THR A 102 -2.60 9.77 16.33
C THR A 102 -3.39 8.60 16.92
N TYR A 103 -2.81 7.97 17.94
CA TYR A 103 -3.46 6.86 18.61
C TYR A 103 -4.64 7.33 19.46
N THR A 104 -5.80 6.78 19.14
CA THR A 104 -6.92 6.65 20.07
C THR A 104 -7.48 5.24 19.91
N PHE A 105 -8.00 4.67 20.99
CA PHE A 105 -8.50 3.31 20.97
C PHE A 105 -9.55 3.10 19.85
N CYS A 106 -10.51 4.01 19.70
CA CYS A 106 -11.59 3.87 18.73
C CYS A 106 -11.19 4.13 17.28
N HIS A 107 -10.21 5.00 17.05
CA HIS A 107 -9.69 5.20 15.70
C HIS A 107 -8.90 3.97 15.25
N TYR A 108 -8.03 3.44 16.11
CA TYR A 108 -7.20 2.28 15.78
C TYR A 108 -7.99 0.98 15.62
N LYS A 109 -9.22 0.89 16.15
CA LYS A 109 -10.17 -0.19 15.82
C LYS A 109 -10.63 -0.20 14.35
N ARG A 110 -10.58 0.96 13.68
CA ARG A 110 -11.14 1.15 12.33
C ARG A 110 -10.06 1.19 11.25
N ILE A 111 -8.90 1.77 11.55
CA ILE A 111 -7.82 1.88 10.57
C ILE A 111 -7.25 0.50 10.21
N LEU A 112 -6.67 0.42 9.02
CA LEU A 112 -6.05 -0.78 8.48
C LEU A 112 -4.53 -0.71 8.54
N THR A 113 -3.95 0.46 8.26
CA THR A 113 -2.50 0.70 8.35
C THR A 113 -2.22 2.10 8.88
N ALA A 114 -1.05 2.26 9.51
CA ALA A 114 -0.48 3.55 9.89
C ALA A 114 1.04 3.47 9.77
N HIS A 115 1.68 4.54 9.31
CA HIS A 115 3.13 4.62 9.17
C HIS A 115 3.79 5.26 10.41
N MET A 116 5.11 5.13 10.55
CA MET A 116 5.91 5.78 11.61
C MET A 116 5.46 5.45 13.05
N VAL A 117 5.00 4.21 13.27
CA VAL A 117 4.71 3.68 14.60
C VAL A 117 5.93 2.90 15.07
N THR A 118 6.49 3.26 16.22
CA THR A 118 7.67 2.58 16.78
C THR A 118 7.32 1.18 17.28
N PRO A 119 8.29 0.25 17.40
CA PRO A 119 8.03 -1.08 17.95
C PRO A 119 7.37 -1.07 19.34
N THR A 120 7.82 -0.16 20.22
CA THR A 120 7.23 0.03 21.55
C THR A 120 5.78 0.49 21.48
N GLU A 121 5.47 1.43 20.57
CA GLU A 121 4.10 1.88 20.34
C GLU A 121 3.22 0.77 19.77
N MET A 122 3.72 -0.02 18.81
CA MET A 122 2.98 -1.16 18.23
C MET A 122 2.56 -2.16 19.32
N LEU A 123 3.49 -2.55 20.19
CA LEU A 123 3.22 -3.44 21.32
C LEU A 123 2.20 -2.84 22.30
N ARG A 124 2.37 -1.56 22.66
CA ARG A 124 1.43 -0.86 23.55
C ARG A 124 0.03 -0.82 22.95
N TYR A 125 -0.11 -0.44 21.68
CA TYR A 125 -1.40 -0.33 21.00
C TYR A 125 -2.06 -1.69 20.86
N TRP A 126 -1.31 -2.73 20.49
CA TRP A 126 -1.80 -4.09 20.42
C TRP A 126 -2.33 -4.59 21.76
N ASN A 127 -1.58 -4.37 22.85
CA ASN A 127 -1.99 -4.76 24.19
C ASN A 127 -3.24 -3.99 24.66
N ASP A 128 -3.30 -2.68 24.40
CA ASP A 128 -4.48 -1.86 24.73
C ASP A 128 -5.73 -2.35 23.99
N GLN A 129 -5.63 -2.61 22.68
CA GLN A 129 -6.73 -3.08 21.84
C GLN A 129 -7.27 -4.46 22.23
N ASN A 130 -6.41 -5.36 22.73
CA ASN A 130 -6.79 -6.73 23.09
C ASN A 130 -7.24 -6.89 24.54
N ASN A 131 -6.67 -6.12 25.47
CA ASN A 131 -6.92 -6.30 26.90
C ASN A 131 -7.98 -5.36 27.45
N ASN A 132 -8.21 -4.21 26.82
CA ASN A 132 -9.17 -3.22 27.30
C ASN A 132 -10.47 -3.23 26.48
N LYS A 133 -11.61 -3.26 27.18
CA LYS A 133 -12.95 -3.19 26.58
C LYS A 133 -13.46 -1.75 26.58
N HIS A 134 -12.79 -0.87 25.85
CA HIS A 134 -13.34 0.47 25.63
C HIS A 134 -14.48 0.41 24.59
N THR A 135 -15.56 1.12 24.88
CA THR A 135 -16.69 1.32 23.96
C THR A 135 -16.35 2.41 22.95
N CYS A 136 -16.66 2.09 21.70
CA CYS A 136 -16.65 2.91 20.51
C CYS A 136 -17.98 2.67 19.80
#